data_AF-A0A165K4S8-F1
#
_entry.id   AF-A0A165K4S8-F1
#
_cell.length_a   1.000
_cell.length_b   1.000
_cell.length_c   1.000
_cell.angle_alpha   90.00
_cell.angle_beta   90.00
_cell.angle_gamma   90.00
#
_symmetry.space_group_name_H-M   'P 1'
#
loop_
_entity.id
_entity.type
_entity.pdbx_description
1 polymer ?
#
loop_
_entity_poly.entity_id
_entity_poly.type
_entity_poly.pdbx_seq_one_letter_code
_entity_poly.pdbx_strand_id
1 'polypeptide(L)'
;MDSGIGLVGIPVGTELPLVPFDGGLQRRSIIVSSAVAVGGGASAYVLVGHLHSDGVKGSDVALKVFPSLLSVHNQELLLRELQICRKFRHPLLLPFLGTSSYGLHTILVSQYMSNGNLRDYVIRNPDCNRRQFVLQVAQGLQFLHNSVKYVHGDLKCHNILVSNKGTAILADFGLSTAIDKAASEATTATDIRQRHSLRFAAPEILLDSESYDGDEHNDIHTNVTVPGARMRSKTPASDVYAFGMVVIEIFTGERPWTTTSDMNVIMLVTSGATHPVPSQAFERGFAVQHWELCQRCWSFRPDERPNMRSVVLRLLLLDAVPSWSEIQSSSAMRLNDAGKRPTPSRRTLPPVQPDHPRQSAPRDSSSLSSATRSWGPSRSRSTQPSSISSLSQSAVRTSSRKAVSLPSTQDAAEPAPPLSASRIPRPAEGWDSLYLSVLSKRDSVQLRYLLERSDLDTVMPLSGLCPLTQTVVLTLSFRIAQEVSEMSPLDDFFRAGLEWIKRCVMVIDAKDTFTAPWAACVLSKVLTQLSMTKPSMDILPNHFIEATDVPRLVSEVEALVEEKVQMLGGP
;
A
#
# COMPACT_ATOMS: atom_id res chain seq x y z
N MET A 1 10.98 36.80 -33.78
CA MET A 1 10.06 35.64 -33.90
C MET A 1 10.59 34.56 -32.98
N ASP A 2 10.47 34.64 -31.65
CA ASP A 2 9.41 35.23 -30.80
C ASP A 2 8.07 34.50 -30.91
N SER A 3 7.93 33.47 -30.06
CA SER A 3 6.69 32.85 -29.63
C SER A 3 7.01 32.06 -28.34
N GLY A 4 6.65 32.49 -27.13
CA GLY A 4 5.88 33.67 -26.75
C GLY A 4 4.71 33.35 -25.81
N ILE A 5 4.96 32.57 -24.75
CA ILE A 5 4.04 32.36 -23.61
C ILE A 5 4.86 32.62 -22.34
N GLY A 6 4.32 33.43 -21.42
CA GLY A 6 5.13 34.13 -20.42
C GLY A 6 5.49 33.32 -19.17
N LEU A 7 6.75 33.46 -18.75
CA LEU A 7 7.22 33.24 -17.38
C LEU A 7 8.01 34.48 -16.97
N VAL A 8 7.84 34.94 -15.74
CA VAL A 8 8.48 36.18 -15.28
C VAL A 8 9.96 35.93 -14.98
N GLY A 9 10.82 36.47 -15.84
CA GLY A 9 12.26 36.29 -15.73
C GLY A 9 12.87 37.14 -14.61
N ILE A 10 12.85 36.65 -13.38
CA ILE A 10 13.70 37.19 -12.31
C ILE A 10 15.17 36.93 -12.71
N PRO A 11 16.02 37.96 -12.90
CA PRO A 11 17.37 37.76 -13.43
C PRO A 11 18.26 36.91 -12.51
N VAL A 12 19.13 36.07 -13.10
CA VAL A 12 20.23 35.43 -12.36
C VAL A 12 21.10 36.51 -11.71
N GLY A 13 21.50 36.29 -10.45
CA GLY A 13 22.24 37.28 -9.66
C GLY A 13 21.37 38.30 -8.94
N THR A 14 20.04 38.30 -9.14
CA THR A 14 19.12 39.14 -8.33
C THR A 14 19.20 38.72 -6.87
N GLU A 15 19.49 39.68 -5.98
CA GLU A 15 19.38 39.51 -4.54
C GLU A 15 17.96 39.82 -4.08
N LEU A 16 17.32 38.85 -3.42
CA LEU A 16 15.97 38.92 -2.89
C LEU A 16 16.00 38.87 -1.35
N PRO A 17 15.25 39.72 -0.62
CA PRO A 17 15.20 39.68 0.85
C PRO A 17 14.37 38.48 1.32
N LEU A 18 14.87 37.69 2.29
CA LEU A 18 14.10 36.64 2.94
C LEU A 18 13.40 37.19 4.18
N VAL A 19 12.08 37.02 4.28
CA VAL A 19 11.29 37.21 5.51
C VAL A 19 11.13 35.83 6.16
N PRO A 20 11.91 35.49 7.21
CA PRO A 20 12.06 34.11 7.63
C PRO A 20 10.95 33.63 8.58
N PHE A 21 10.55 32.37 8.44
CA PHE A 21 9.49 31.77 9.26
C PHE A 21 9.94 31.35 10.67
N ASP A 22 11.24 31.31 10.94
CA ASP A 22 11.79 31.09 12.29
C ASP A 22 11.71 32.33 13.19
N GLY A 23 11.50 33.53 12.64
CA GLY A 23 11.51 34.80 13.37
C GLY A 23 12.91 35.34 13.69
N GLY A 24 13.96 34.82 13.04
CA GLY A 24 15.33 35.28 13.24
C GLY A 24 15.56 36.74 12.82
N LEU A 25 16.29 37.48 13.65
CA LEU A 25 16.65 38.89 13.41
C LEU A 25 17.83 39.09 12.44
N GLN A 26 18.50 38.01 12.01
CA GLN A 26 19.61 38.08 11.05
C GLN A 26 19.13 38.44 9.65
N ARG A 27 19.89 39.29 8.94
CA ARG A 27 19.55 39.70 7.58
C ARG A 27 19.94 38.58 6.61
N ARG A 28 18.94 37.79 6.21
CA ARG A 28 19.07 36.76 5.19
C ARG A 28 18.59 37.26 3.84
N SER A 29 19.32 36.91 2.79
CA SER A 29 18.97 37.21 1.41
C SER A 29 19.17 35.98 0.53
N ILE A 30 18.69 36.04 -0.71
CA ILE A 30 18.72 34.93 -1.64
C ILE A 30 19.22 35.46 -2.98
N ILE A 31 20.33 34.90 -3.47
CA ILE A 31 20.82 35.22 -4.82
C ILE A 31 20.24 34.18 -5.78
N VAL A 32 19.42 34.61 -6.73
CA VAL A 32 18.82 33.74 -7.76
C VAL A 32 19.93 33.13 -8.61
N SER A 33 20.00 31.80 -8.70
CA SER A 33 21.06 31.06 -9.40
C SER A 33 20.61 30.42 -10.71
N SER A 34 19.30 30.27 -10.94
CA SER A 34 18.73 29.89 -12.24
C SER A 34 17.53 30.78 -12.60
N ALA A 35 17.53 31.31 -13.82
CA ALA A 35 16.36 31.93 -14.45
C ALA A 35 15.52 30.92 -15.26
N VAL A 36 16.03 29.69 -15.46
CA VAL A 36 15.25 28.58 -16.02
C VAL A 36 14.51 27.91 -14.87
N ALA A 37 13.19 27.75 -15.02
CA ALA A 37 12.36 27.05 -14.05
C ALA A 37 12.74 25.56 -14.01
N VAL A 38 13.14 25.07 -12.83
CA VAL A 38 13.55 23.67 -12.61
C VAL A 38 12.32 22.76 -12.41
N GLY A 39 11.16 23.37 -12.17
CA GLY A 39 9.84 22.78 -12.30
C GLY A 39 8.80 23.87 -12.51
N GLY A 40 7.67 23.55 -13.15
CA GLY A 40 6.59 24.51 -13.40
C GLY A 40 5.22 23.84 -13.44
N GLY A 41 4.25 24.45 -12.78
CA GLY A 41 2.83 24.15 -12.91
C GLY A 41 2.06 25.37 -13.42
N ALA A 42 0.78 25.20 -13.75
CA ALA A 42 -0.04 26.28 -14.32
C ALA A 42 -0.11 27.55 -13.46
N SER A 43 0.00 27.42 -12.13
CA SER A 43 -0.16 28.52 -11.16
C SER A 43 1.12 28.93 -10.42
N ALA A 44 2.26 28.29 -10.68
CA ALA A 44 3.56 28.69 -10.12
C ALA A 44 4.75 28.06 -10.85
N TYR A 45 5.87 28.78 -10.93
CA TYR A 45 7.15 28.26 -11.43
C TYR A 45 8.20 28.24 -10.31
N VAL A 46 9.13 27.29 -10.38
CA VAL A 46 10.16 27.06 -9.35
C VAL A 46 11.53 27.42 -9.90
N LEU A 47 12.08 28.55 -9.44
CA LEU A 47 13.50 28.89 -9.63
C LEU A 47 14.34 28.27 -8.51
N VAL A 48 15.66 28.30 -8.66
CA VAL A 48 16.63 27.98 -7.61
C VAL A 48 17.45 29.22 -7.28
N GLY A 49 17.77 29.38 -6.00
CA GLY A 49 18.70 30.39 -5.51
C GLY A 49 19.60 29.85 -4.42
N HIS A 50 20.55 30.66 -3.99
CA HIS A 50 21.43 30.37 -2.86
C HIS A 50 21.08 31.30 -1.69
N LEU A 51 20.71 30.71 -0.54
CA LEU A 51 20.51 31.46 0.70
C LEU A 51 21.86 32.04 1.15
N HIS A 52 21.86 33.31 1.54
CA HIS A 52 22.98 33.99 2.18
C HIS A 52 22.53 34.51 3.56
N SER A 53 23.43 34.45 4.53
CA SER A 53 23.24 35.04 5.86
C SER A 53 24.48 35.85 6.20
N ASP A 54 24.30 37.13 6.50
CA ASP A 54 25.39 38.05 6.88
C ASP A 54 26.59 38.03 5.89
N GLY A 55 26.28 37.89 4.59
CA GLY A 55 27.25 37.84 3.48
C GLY A 55 27.82 36.44 3.16
N VAL A 56 27.61 35.44 4.01
CA VAL A 56 28.12 34.07 3.79
C VAL A 56 27.14 33.25 2.95
N LYS A 57 27.64 32.58 1.90
CA LYS A 57 26.85 31.63 1.09
C LYS A 57 26.50 30.39 1.90
N GLY A 58 25.19 30.14 2.05
CA GLY A 58 24.60 28.97 2.68
C GLY A 58 24.03 27.97 1.67
N SER A 59 22.89 27.37 2.02
CA SER A 59 22.24 26.28 1.28
C SER A 59 21.45 26.72 0.04
N ASP A 60 21.27 25.81 -0.90
CA ASP A 60 20.37 25.96 -2.04
C ASP A 60 18.91 25.98 -1.59
N VAL A 61 18.13 26.86 -2.21
CA VAL A 61 16.70 27.08 -1.92
C VAL A 61 15.85 27.04 -3.18
N ALA A 62 14.67 26.43 -3.07
CA ALA A 62 13.64 26.46 -4.09
C ALA A 62 12.77 27.72 -3.90
N LEU A 63 12.54 28.43 -4.99
CA LEU A 63 11.78 29.68 -5.04
C LEU A 63 10.53 29.45 -5.87
N LYS A 64 9.42 29.13 -5.20
CA LYS A 64 8.12 28.97 -5.85
C LYS A 64 7.49 30.34 -6.02
N VAL A 65 7.50 30.84 -7.25
CA VAL A 65 7.02 32.19 -7.60
C VAL A 65 5.59 32.11 -8.12
N PHE A 66 4.71 32.91 -7.53
CA PHE A 66 3.30 33.01 -7.93
C PHE A 66 3.08 34.19 -8.91
N PRO A 67 2.05 34.15 -9.78
CA PRO A 67 1.69 35.25 -10.67
C PRO A 67 1.43 36.57 -9.94
N SER A 68 1.66 37.69 -10.62
CA SER A 68 1.50 39.06 -10.09
C SER A 68 0.06 39.54 -10.02
N LEU A 69 -0.87 38.80 -10.64
CA LEU A 69 -2.29 39.16 -10.76
C LEU A 69 -3.18 38.42 -9.74
N LEU A 70 -2.63 37.97 -8.62
CA LEU A 70 -3.45 37.48 -7.50
C LEU A 70 -4.28 38.63 -6.94
N SER A 71 -5.61 38.44 -6.88
CA SER A 71 -6.52 39.38 -6.21
C SER A 71 -6.15 39.55 -4.74
N VAL A 72 -6.62 40.64 -4.11
CA VAL A 72 -6.38 40.88 -2.67
C VAL A 72 -6.87 39.70 -1.82
N HIS A 73 -8.03 39.14 -2.16
CA HIS A 73 -8.58 37.94 -1.52
C HIS A 73 -7.64 36.72 -1.68
N ASN A 74 -7.10 36.48 -2.89
CA ASN A 74 -6.17 35.38 -3.14
C ASN A 74 -4.86 35.55 -2.36
N GLN A 75 -4.37 36.79 -2.23
CA GLN A 75 -3.19 37.12 -1.43
C GLN A 75 -3.45 36.87 0.07
N GLU A 76 -4.62 37.23 0.58
CA GLU A 76 -5.02 36.89 1.95
C GLU A 76 -5.11 35.37 2.18
N LEU A 77 -5.76 34.62 1.28
CA LEU A 77 -5.85 33.16 1.39
C LEU A 77 -4.45 32.51 1.38
N LEU A 78 -3.57 32.93 0.46
CA LEU A 78 -2.17 32.49 0.42
C LEU A 78 -1.45 32.80 1.74
N LEU A 79 -1.60 34.01 2.29
CA LEU A 79 -1.00 34.38 3.58
C LEU A 79 -1.56 33.55 4.75
N ARG A 80 -2.85 33.23 4.76
CA ARG A 80 -3.50 32.35 5.75
C ARG A 80 -2.92 30.91 5.66
N GLU A 81 -2.80 30.34 4.46
CA GLU A 81 -2.19 29.01 4.26
C GLU A 81 -0.69 28.99 4.63
N LEU A 82 0.05 30.05 4.30
CA LEU A 82 1.46 30.19 4.69
C LEU A 82 1.65 30.27 6.21
N GLN A 83 0.74 30.92 6.95
CA GLN A 83 0.75 30.90 8.43
C GLN A 83 0.55 29.48 8.99
N ILE A 84 -0.26 28.65 8.34
CA ILE A 84 -0.40 27.23 8.72
C ILE A 84 0.88 26.46 8.42
N CYS A 85 1.52 26.71 7.27
CA CYS A 85 2.78 26.06 6.88
C CYS A 85 3.93 26.29 7.87
N ARG A 86 3.94 27.41 8.62
CA ARG A 86 4.91 27.65 9.72
C ARG A 86 4.86 26.60 10.84
N LYS A 87 3.76 25.85 10.94
CA LYS A 87 3.55 24.76 11.92
C LYS A 87 4.12 23.41 11.43
N PHE A 88 4.48 23.28 10.16
CA PHE A 88 4.98 22.03 9.57
C PHE A 88 6.45 21.77 9.95
N ARG A 89 6.68 21.30 11.19
CA ARG A 89 8.01 20.95 11.72
C ARG A 89 8.15 19.43 11.87
N HIS A 90 8.45 18.75 10.76
CA HIS A 90 8.59 17.29 10.71
C HIS A 90 9.57 16.87 9.60
N PRO A 91 10.48 15.89 9.81
CA PRO A 91 11.54 15.55 8.86
C PRO A 91 11.08 14.96 7.52
N LEU A 92 9.79 14.64 7.38
CA LEU A 92 9.18 14.11 6.15
C LEU A 92 8.23 15.11 5.46
N LEU A 93 8.27 16.38 5.87
CA LEU A 93 7.57 17.50 5.22
C LEU A 93 8.59 18.53 4.74
N LEU A 94 8.32 19.20 3.61
CA LEU A 94 9.21 20.19 3.02
C LEU A 94 9.43 21.39 3.97
N PRO A 95 10.67 21.70 4.39
CA PRO A 95 10.93 22.85 5.26
C PRO A 95 10.75 24.17 4.49
N PHE A 96 9.71 24.93 4.88
CA PHE A 96 9.52 26.31 4.44
C PHE A 96 10.39 27.25 5.29
N LEU A 97 11.26 27.99 4.61
CA LEU A 97 12.24 28.89 5.23
C LEU A 97 11.66 30.29 5.46
N GLY A 98 10.75 30.73 4.58
CA GLY A 98 10.11 32.03 4.64
C GLY A 98 9.44 32.44 3.34
N THR A 99 9.13 33.73 3.23
CA THR A 99 8.67 34.36 1.99
C THR A 99 9.67 35.38 1.47
N SER A 100 9.53 35.73 0.20
CA SER A 100 10.19 36.85 -0.44
C SER A 100 9.23 37.49 -1.47
N SER A 101 9.64 38.57 -2.10
CA SER A 101 8.89 39.19 -3.20
C SER A 101 9.80 39.80 -4.25
N TYR A 102 9.30 39.89 -5.48
CA TYR A 102 9.96 40.58 -6.58
C TYR A 102 8.92 41.34 -7.41
N GLY A 103 8.93 42.67 -7.33
CA GLY A 103 7.83 43.49 -7.84
C GLY A 103 6.50 43.08 -7.20
N LEU A 104 5.52 42.71 -8.02
CA LEU A 104 4.21 42.22 -7.57
C LEU A 104 4.15 40.70 -7.29
N HIS A 105 5.26 39.97 -7.46
CA HIS A 105 5.27 38.52 -7.27
C HIS A 105 5.54 38.13 -5.82
N THR A 106 4.62 37.35 -5.23
CA THR A 106 4.88 36.62 -3.99
C THR A 106 5.75 35.39 -4.27
N ILE A 107 6.77 35.16 -3.45
CA ILE A 107 7.70 34.05 -3.57
C ILE A 107 7.70 33.26 -2.27
N LEU A 108 7.45 31.95 -2.36
CA LEU A 108 7.61 31.01 -1.25
C LEU A 108 8.98 30.35 -1.30
N VAL A 109 9.72 30.42 -0.20
CA VAL A 109 11.10 29.94 -0.08
C VAL A 109 11.14 28.66 0.75
N SER A 110 11.71 27.60 0.18
CA SER A 110 11.88 26.30 0.84
C SER A 110 13.26 25.70 0.55
N GLN A 111 13.65 24.67 1.31
CA GLN A 111 14.91 23.97 1.05
C GLN A 111 14.87 23.26 -0.32
N TYR A 112 15.91 23.42 -1.14
CA TYR A 112 16.00 22.73 -2.43
C TYR A 112 16.24 21.21 -2.26
N MET A 113 15.51 20.41 -3.05
CA MET A 113 15.59 18.94 -3.04
C MET A 113 16.18 18.44 -4.36
N SER A 114 17.51 18.30 -4.40
CA SER A 114 18.28 18.07 -5.64
C SER A 114 17.97 16.76 -6.39
N ASN A 115 17.39 15.76 -5.71
CA ASN A 115 16.97 14.52 -6.37
C ASN A 115 15.63 14.66 -7.13
N GLY A 116 14.93 15.80 -6.99
CA GLY A 116 13.69 16.11 -7.69
C GLY A 116 12.46 15.47 -7.04
N ASN A 117 11.41 15.27 -7.83
CA ASN A 117 10.19 14.59 -7.38
C ASN A 117 10.39 13.05 -7.32
N LEU A 118 9.54 12.39 -6.54
CA LEU A 118 9.58 10.95 -6.34
C LEU A 118 9.22 10.19 -7.62
N ARG A 119 8.30 10.72 -8.44
CA ARG A 119 7.84 10.12 -9.70
C ARG A 119 8.98 9.85 -10.69
N ASP A 120 9.90 10.81 -10.85
CA ASP A 120 11.05 10.72 -11.73
C ASP A 120 12.25 10.06 -11.05
N TYR A 121 12.33 10.14 -9.72
CA TYR A 121 13.31 9.39 -8.94
C TYR A 121 13.08 7.87 -9.05
N VAL A 122 11.83 7.40 -8.96
CA VAL A 122 11.49 5.96 -9.03
C VAL A 122 11.70 5.32 -10.40
N ILE A 123 11.71 6.11 -11.48
CA ILE A 123 12.10 5.66 -12.83
C ILE A 123 13.62 5.54 -12.92
N ARG A 124 14.34 6.62 -12.54
CA ARG A 124 15.80 6.69 -12.67
C ARG A 124 16.55 5.71 -11.75
N ASN A 125 15.91 5.29 -10.67
CA ASN A 125 16.47 4.36 -9.67
C ASN A 125 15.56 3.12 -9.55
N PRO A 126 15.63 2.13 -10.48
CA PRO A 126 14.75 0.97 -10.45
C PRO A 126 14.86 0.16 -9.14
N ASP A 127 16.06 0.08 -8.57
CA ASP A 127 16.37 -0.71 -7.36
C ASP A 127 16.12 0.04 -6.03
N CYS A 128 15.51 1.23 -6.07
CA CYS A 128 15.27 2.03 -4.86
C CYS A 128 14.30 1.33 -3.87
N ASN A 129 14.43 1.59 -2.56
CA ASN A 129 13.57 0.98 -1.54
C ASN A 129 12.14 1.57 -1.55
N ARG A 130 11.28 0.97 -2.36
CA ARG A 130 9.89 1.40 -2.60
C ARG A 130 9.02 1.33 -1.33
N ARG A 131 9.23 0.31 -0.50
CA ARG A 131 8.54 0.12 0.79
C ARG A 131 8.86 1.27 1.75
N GLN A 132 10.13 1.63 1.87
CA GLN A 132 10.58 2.75 2.69
C GLN A 132 9.99 4.10 2.24
N PHE A 133 9.86 4.34 0.94
CA PHE A 133 9.16 5.54 0.45
C PHE A 133 7.67 5.54 0.82
N VAL A 134 6.97 4.42 0.64
CA VAL A 134 5.55 4.29 1.04
C VAL A 134 5.37 4.53 2.55
N LEU A 135 6.24 3.99 3.39
CA LEU A 135 6.23 4.22 4.84
C LEU A 135 6.49 5.69 5.20
N GLN A 136 7.48 6.33 4.56
CA GLN A 136 7.81 7.75 4.81
C GLN A 136 6.66 8.69 4.39
N VAL A 137 6.04 8.44 3.23
CA VAL A 137 4.84 9.18 2.78
C VAL A 137 3.70 9.00 3.78
N ALA A 138 3.46 7.78 4.26
CA ALA A 138 2.43 7.50 5.26
C ALA A 138 2.69 8.22 6.60
N GLN A 139 3.94 8.25 7.07
CA GLN A 139 4.34 8.94 8.31
C GLN A 139 4.23 10.47 8.19
N GLY A 140 4.62 11.06 7.06
CA GLY A 140 4.44 12.50 6.81
C GLY A 140 2.95 12.89 6.81
N LEU A 141 2.11 12.09 6.16
CA LEU A 141 0.67 12.34 6.08
C LEU A 141 -0.04 12.10 7.43
N GLN A 142 0.40 11.10 8.20
CA GLN A 142 -0.03 10.87 9.58
C GLN A 142 0.22 12.10 10.47
N PHE A 143 1.39 12.75 10.35
CA PHE A 143 1.70 13.97 11.11
C PHE A 143 0.77 15.13 10.72
N LEU A 144 0.54 15.36 9.42
CA LEU A 144 -0.40 16.39 8.94
C LEU A 144 -1.81 16.19 9.51
N HIS A 145 -2.37 14.98 9.35
CA HIS A 145 -3.73 14.64 9.79
C HIS A 145 -3.88 14.68 11.31
N ASN A 146 -2.94 14.07 12.05
CA ASN A 146 -3.10 13.87 13.49
C ASN A 146 -2.57 15.04 14.32
N SER A 147 -1.41 15.60 13.99
CA SER A 147 -0.73 16.61 14.80
C SER A 147 -1.05 18.04 14.36
N VAL A 148 -1.16 18.31 13.05
CA VAL A 148 -1.44 19.67 12.53
C VAL A 148 -2.93 19.89 12.20
N LYS A 149 -3.71 18.81 12.05
CA LYS A 149 -5.11 18.83 11.60
C LYS A 149 -5.28 19.44 10.19
N TYR A 150 -4.33 19.18 9.30
CA TYR A 150 -4.30 19.71 7.94
C TYR A 150 -4.49 18.59 6.89
N VAL A 151 -5.13 18.92 5.77
CA VAL A 151 -5.36 18.01 4.63
C VAL A 151 -4.47 18.45 3.47
N HIS A 152 -3.76 17.51 2.84
CA HIS A 152 -2.83 17.79 1.75
C HIS A 152 -3.57 18.14 0.45
N GLY A 153 -4.57 17.34 0.07
CA GLY A 153 -5.55 17.67 -0.96
C GLY A 153 -5.05 17.73 -2.42
N ASP A 154 -3.81 17.29 -2.70
CA ASP A 154 -3.24 17.09 -4.05
C ASP A 154 -2.09 16.07 -3.97
N LEU A 155 -2.30 14.96 -3.25
CA LEU A 155 -1.26 13.97 -2.95
C LEU A 155 -1.00 13.05 -4.16
N LYS A 156 0.22 13.13 -4.72
CA LYS A 156 0.73 12.39 -5.89
C LYS A 156 2.25 12.41 -5.90
N CYS A 157 2.94 11.49 -6.57
CA CYS A 157 4.42 11.42 -6.53
C CYS A 157 5.15 12.62 -7.17
N HIS A 158 4.44 13.48 -7.91
CA HIS A 158 4.97 14.76 -8.36
C HIS A 158 5.08 15.80 -7.23
N ASN A 159 4.18 15.72 -6.23
CA ASN A 159 4.15 16.59 -5.05
C ASN A 159 4.90 15.98 -3.84
N ILE A 160 5.68 14.93 -4.09
CA ILE A 160 6.56 14.29 -3.10
C ILE A 160 7.97 14.45 -3.64
N LEU A 161 8.85 15.10 -2.90
CA LEU A 161 10.24 15.34 -3.26
C LEU A 161 11.16 14.30 -2.62
N VAL A 162 12.35 14.11 -3.18
CA VAL A 162 13.37 13.23 -2.60
C VAL A 162 14.55 14.05 -2.09
N SER A 163 14.92 13.86 -0.83
CA SER A 163 16.06 14.52 -0.21
C SER A 163 17.39 14.00 -0.78
N ASN A 164 18.48 14.73 -0.55
CA ASN A 164 19.83 14.26 -0.86
C ASN A 164 20.24 12.98 -0.07
N LYS A 165 19.48 12.60 0.98
CA LYS A 165 19.64 11.36 1.76
C LYS A 165 18.71 10.22 1.29
N GLY A 166 18.06 10.37 0.13
CA GLY A 166 17.12 9.37 -0.39
C GLY A 166 15.85 9.22 0.44
N THR A 167 15.41 10.29 1.11
CA THR A 167 14.18 10.32 1.94
C THR A 167 13.04 10.95 1.15
N ALA A 168 11.84 10.37 1.18
CA ALA A 168 10.64 11.03 0.67
C ALA A 168 10.21 12.16 1.62
N ILE A 169 9.97 13.33 1.03
CA ILE A 169 9.57 14.58 1.67
C ILE A 169 8.29 15.04 1.00
N LEU A 170 7.16 15.09 1.71
CA LEU A 170 5.92 15.63 1.16
C LEU A 170 6.07 17.14 0.89
N ALA A 171 5.44 17.65 -0.18
CA ALA A 171 5.48 19.05 -0.59
C ALA A 171 4.11 19.50 -1.14
N ASP A 172 3.95 20.78 -1.46
CA ASP A 172 2.75 21.32 -2.14
C ASP A 172 1.40 21.01 -1.46
N PHE A 173 1.40 20.95 -0.13
CA PHE A 173 0.20 20.86 0.71
C PHE A 173 -0.69 22.09 0.53
N GLY A 174 -1.92 21.92 0.04
CA GLY A 174 -2.98 22.94 0.02
C GLY A 174 -2.75 24.19 -0.84
N LEU A 175 -1.60 24.86 -0.68
CA LEU A 175 -1.08 26.13 -1.25
C LEU A 175 -1.32 26.40 -2.75
N SER A 176 -1.70 25.40 -3.54
CA SER A 176 -2.18 25.63 -4.90
C SER A 176 -3.67 25.91 -4.96
N THR A 177 -4.48 25.28 -4.10
CA THR A 177 -5.95 25.29 -4.15
C THR A 177 -6.54 26.69 -3.97
N ALA A 178 -5.96 27.51 -3.08
CA ALA A 178 -6.39 28.91 -2.90
C ALA A 178 -6.13 29.80 -4.14
N ILE A 179 -5.15 29.42 -4.97
CA ILE A 179 -4.77 30.17 -6.18
C ILE A 179 -5.46 29.59 -7.41
N ASP A 180 -5.44 28.27 -7.58
CA ASP A 180 -6.11 27.53 -8.66
C ASP A 180 -7.63 27.83 -8.67
N LYS A 181 -8.27 28.03 -7.51
CA LYS A 181 -9.69 28.42 -7.39
C LYS A 181 -10.03 29.82 -7.92
N ALA A 182 -9.03 30.67 -8.19
CA ALA A 182 -9.21 32.04 -8.64
C ALA A 182 -8.31 32.41 -9.85
N ALA A 183 -7.61 31.42 -10.41
CA ALA A 183 -7.05 31.44 -11.77
C ALA A 183 -7.92 30.61 -12.75
N SER A 184 -8.92 29.89 -12.22
CA SER A 184 -9.95 29.11 -12.92
C SER A 184 -10.76 29.96 -13.91
N GLU A 185 -11.02 31.22 -13.59
CA GLU A 185 -11.73 32.17 -14.47
C GLU A 185 -11.02 32.46 -15.79
N ALA A 186 -9.72 32.12 -15.93
CA ALA A 186 -8.86 32.70 -16.97
C ALA A 186 -8.02 31.72 -17.81
N THR A 187 -7.84 30.44 -17.45
CA THR A 187 -6.82 29.61 -18.14
C THR A 187 -7.16 28.12 -18.38
N THR A 188 -6.92 27.68 -19.62
CA THR A 188 -7.03 26.28 -20.11
C THR A 188 -5.92 25.34 -19.60
N ALA A 189 -4.85 25.84 -18.99
CA ALA A 189 -3.80 24.99 -18.41
C ALA A 189 -4.31 24.23 -17.15
N THR A 190 -5.25 24.84 -16.42
CA THR A 190 -5.94 24.27 -15.25
C THR A 190 -6.62 22.94 -15.58
N ASP A 191 -7.23 22.88 -16.77
CA ASP A 191 -7.97 21.75 -17.32
C ASP A 191 -7.07 20.51 -17.60
N ILE A 192 -5.75 20.70 -17.76
CA ILE A 192 -4.78 19.59 -17.82
C ILE A 192 -4.33 19.17 -16.41
N ARG A 193 -4.12 20.13 -15.49
CA ARG A 193 -3.77 19.84 -14.08
C ARG A 193 -4.88 19.04 -13.40
N GLN A 194 -6.14 19.44 -13.58
CA GLN A 194 -7.30 18.71 -13.07
C GLN A 194 -7.27 17.26 -13.57
N ARG A 195 -7.23 17.02 -14.89
CA ARG A 195 -7.16 15.66 -15.49
C ARG A 195 -6.05 14.79 -14.90
N HIS A 196 -4.87 15.35 -14.62
CA HIS A 196 -3.78 14.61 -14.00
C HIS A 196 -4.02 14.29 -12.51
N SER A 197 -4.65 15.18 -11.74
CA SER A 197 -5.01 14.92 -10.33
C SER A 197 -6.28 14.08 -10.16
N LEU A 198 -7.22 14.07 -11.13
CA LEU A 198 -8.47 13.29 -11.09
C LEU A 198 -8.22 11.78 -10.88
N ARG A 199 -7.09 11.26 -11.34
CA ARG A 199 -6.65 9.85 -11.14
C ARG A 199 -6.32 9.48 -9.70
N PHE A 200 -6.10 10.48 -8.84
CA PHE A 200 -5.84 10.34 -7.41
C PHE A 200 -7.05 10.78 -6.57
N ALA A 201 -8.08 11.37 -7.19
CA ALA A 201 -9.25 11.89 -6.51
C ALA A 201 -10.17 10.75 -6.04
N ALA A 202 -10.69 10.91 -4.83
CA ALA A 202 -11.65 9.98 -4.24
C ALA A 202 -13.05 10.14 -4.86
N PRO A 203 -13.93 9.12 -4.83
CA PRO A 203 -15.27 9.19 -5.39
C PRO A 203 -16.08 10.40 -4.91
N GLU A 204 -15.99 10.77 -3.63
CA GLU A 204 -16.69 11.92 -3.07
C GLU A 204 -16.20 13.28 -3.60
N ILE A 205 -14.97 13.37 -4.12
CA ILE A 205 -14.45 14.57 -4.79
C ILE A 205 -14.94 14.62 -6.26
N LEU A 206 -15.17 13.46 -6.88
CA LEU A 206 -15.66 13.35 -8.25
C LEU A 206 -17.19 13.48 -8.36
N LEU A 207 -17.90 13.28 -7.25
CA LEU A 207 -19.36 13.39 -7.13
C LEU A 207 -19.84 14.74 -6.56
N ASP A 208 -18.93 15.59 -6.07
CA ASP A 208 -19.22 16.95 -5.58
C ASP A 208 -19.39 17.90 -6.78
N SER A 209 -20.51 17.75 -7.52
CA SER A 209 -20.77 18.47 -8.77
C SER A 209 -20.98 19.97 -8.53
N GLU A 210 -20.24 20.80 -9.28
CA GLU A 210 -20.37 22.26 -9.26
C GLU A 210 -21.75 22.72 -9.78
N SER A 211 -22.73 22.86 -8.89
CA SER A 211 -24.03 23.45 -9.21
C SER A 211 -24.73 24.06 -7.98
N TYR A 212 -24.27 25.23 -7.54
CA TYR A 212 -25.15 26.19 -6.86
C TYR A 212 -24.63 27.62 -7.03
N ASP A 213 -25.08 28.31 -8.08
CA ASP A 213 -25.15 29.77 -8.08
C ASP A 213 -26.18 30.18 -7.02
N GLY A 214 -25.76 30.85 -5.95
CA GLY A 214 -26.65 31.18 -4.84
C GLY A 214 -25.99 31.92 -3.69
N ASP A 215 -26.04 33.25 -3.80
CA ASP A 215 -25.93 34.27 -2.75
C ASP A 215 -24.63 34.41 -1.93
N GLU A 216 -24.19 35.67 -1.86
CA GLU A 216 -23.15 36.12 -0.94
C GLU A 216 -23.68 36.09 0.50
N HIS A 217 -23.03 35.32 1.40
CA HIS A 217 -22.42 35.86 2.63
C HIS A 217 -21.85 34.80 3.59
N ASN A 218 -20.99 35.31 4.48
CA ASN A 218 -20.48 34.67 5.70
C ASN A 218 -19.45 33.52 5.54
N ASP A 219 -18.18 33.93 5.46
CA ASP A 219 -17.10 33.26 6.21
C ASP A 219 -17.53 32.96 7.67
N ILE A 220 -17.07 31.84 8.25
CA ILE A 220 -16.30 31.80 9.51
C ILE A 220 -15.96 30.35 9.86
N HIS A 221 -14.66 30.09 10.05
CA HIS A 221 -14.11 28.74 10.14
C HIS A 221 -14.00 28.22 11.60
N THR A 222 -15.09 28.22 12.40
CA THR A 222 -15.09 27.59 13.75
C THR A 222 -16.44 27.01 14.20
N ASN A 223 -16.46 25.69 14.41
CA ASN A 223 -17.18 24.94 15.46
C ASN A 223 -18.60 25.40 15.88
N VAL A 224 -19.57 25.40 14.96
CA VAL A 224 -20.99 25.20 15.32
C VAL A 224 -21.60 24.14 14.40
N THR A 225 -22.26 23.13 14.99
CA THR A 225 -22.94 22.08 14.23
C THR A 225 -24.29 22.59 13.70
N VAL A 226 -24.29 23.14 12.49
CA VAL A 226 -25.54 23.50 11.78
C VAL A 226 -25.99 22.30 10.93
N PRO A 227 -27.16 21.68 11.20
CA PRO A 227 -27.66 20.57 10.39
C PRO A 227 -28.24 21.10 9.07
N GLY A 228 -27.45 21.08 8.00
CA GLY A 228 -27.93 21.44 6.65
C GLY A 228 -26.84 21.67 5.60
N ALA A 229 -25.70 22.23 5.99
CA ALA A 229 -24.61 22.58 5.06
C ALA A 229 -23.89 21.33 4.52
N ARG A 230 -24.32 20.82 3.36
CA ARG A 230 -23.63 19.78 2.60
C ARG A 230 -22.55 20.39 1.71
N MET A 231 -21.31 20.39 2.20
CA MET A 231 -20.10 20.53 1.38
C MET A 231 -18.98 19.75 2.07
N ARG A 232 -18.31 18.82 1.37
CA ARG A 232 -17.17 18.06 1.93
C ARG A 232 -16.01 17.93 0.95
N SER A 233 -15.61 19.09 0.47
CA SER A 233 -14.27 19.39 -0.02
C SER A 233 -13.17 18.69 0.80
N LYS A 234 -12.15 18.20 0.07
CA LYS A 234 -10.81 17.74 0.52
C LYS A 234 -10.73 17.36 2.02
N THR A 235 -10.97 16.08 2.32
CA THR A 235 -10.95 15.52 3.69
C THR A 235 -9.71 14.65 3.96
N PRO A 236 -9.36 14.34 5.23
CA PRO A 236 -8.31 13.36 5.54
C PRO A 236 -8.57 11.97 4.93
N ALA A 237 -9.83 11.57 4.77
CA ALA A 237 -10.21 10.32 4.11
C ALA A 237 -10.02 10.35 2.59
N SER A 238 -10.10 11.54 1.95
CA SER A 238 -9.74 11.71 0.53
C SER A 238 -8.22 11.67 0.31
N ASP A 239 -7.43 12.19 1.27
CA ASP A 239 -5.97 12.02 1.29
C ASP A 239 -5.56 10.54 1.44
N VAL A 240 -6.30 9.75 2.24
CA VAL A 240 -6.08 8.29 2.36
C VAL A 240 -6.33 7.56 1.04
N TYR A 241 -7.35 7.97 0.27
CA TYR A 241 -7.62 7.41 -1.06
C TYR A 241 -6.48 7.75 -2.05
N ALA A 242 -6.07 9.02 -2.08
CA ALA A 242 -4.95 9.49 -2.89
C ALA A 242 -3.63 8.80 -2.49
N PHE A 243 -3.42 8.51 -1.20
CA PHE A 243 -2.29 7.72 -0.71
C PHE A 243 -2.28 6.30 -1.32
N GLY A 244 -3.42 5.61 -1.37
CA GLY A 244 -3.54 4.31 -2.04
C GLY A 244 -3.12 4.37 -3.52
N MET A 245 -3.51 5.44 -4.23
CA MET A 245 -3.09 5.68 -5.62
C MET A 245 -1.58 6.00 -5.73
N VAL A 246 -1.01 6.72 -4.77
CA VAL A 246 0.44 6.97 -4.67
C VAL A 246 1.24 5.69 -4.44
N VAL A 247 0.74 4.73 -3.65
CA VAL A 247 1.42 3.43 -3.48
C VAL A 247 1.57 2.74 -4.83
N ILE A 248 0.52 2.72 -5.66
CA ILE A 248 0.60 2.16 -7.02
C ILE A 248 1.66 2.90 -7.84
N GLU A 249 1.64 4.23 -7.89
CA GLU A 249 2.59 5.05 -8.65
C GLU A 249 4.07 4.85 -8.22
N ILE A 250 4.32 4.64 -6.91
CA ILE A 250 5.66 4.34 -6.37
C ILE A 250 6.17 2.97 -6.85
N PHE A 251 5.31 1.96 -6.95
CA PHE A 251 5.74 0.62 -7.39
C PHE A 251 5.75 0.45 -8.92
N THR A 252 4.70 0.87 -9.63
CA THR A 252 4.61 0.76 -11.09
C THR A 252 5.56 1.72 -11.81
N GLY A 253 5.94 2.84 -11.20
CA GLY A 253 6.61 3.91 -11.93
C GLY A 253 5.76 4.42 -13.10
N GLU A 254 4.43 4.41 -12.94
CA GLU A 254 3.41 4.87 -13.89
C GLU A 254 2.29 5.60 -13.14
N ARG A 255 1.57 6.50 -13.83
CA ARG A 255 0.37 7.14 -13.25
C ARG A 255 -0.73 6.09 -13.01
N PRO A 256 -1.58 6.23 -11.98
CA PRO A 256 -2.74 5.35 -11.80
C PRO A 256 -3.61 5.30 -13.06
N TRP A 257 -4.11 4.11 -13.37
CA TRP A 257 -4.97 3.78 -14.53
C TRP A 257 -4.33 4.10 -15.90
N THR A 258 -3.03 3.82 -16.09
CA THR A 258 -2.22 4.25 -17.26
C THR A 258 -2.94 4.17 -18.62
N THR A 259 -3.59 3.04 -18.89
CA THR A 259 -4.26 2.67 -20.15
C THR A 259 -5.69 3.20 -20.31
N THR A 260 -6.28 3.75 -19.26
CA THR A 260 -7.66 4.25 -19.22
C THR A 260 -7.69 5.76 -19.48
N SER A 261 -8.66 6.27 -20.24
CA SER A 261 -8.87 7.73 -20.42
C SER A 261 -9.41 8.38 -19.14
N ASP A 262 -9.14 9.69 -18.92
CA ASP A 262 -9.50 10.35 -17.65
C ASP A 262 -11.01 10.30 -17.37
N MET A 263 -11.86 10.46 -18.40
CA MET A 263 -13.32 10.32 -18.26
C MET A 263 -13.76 8.90 -17.90
N ASN A 264 -13.10 7.87 -18.44
CA ASN A 264 -13.39 6.49 -18.07
C ASN A 264 -12.90 6.18 -16.65
N VAL A 265 -11.80 6.78 -16.19
CA VAL A 265 -11.36 6.70 -14.78
C VAL A 265 -12.39 7.32 -13.85
N ILE A 266 -12.90 8.53 -14.18
CA ILE A 266 -13.95 9.18 -13.40
C ILE A 266 -15.18 8.26 -13.30
N MET A 267 -15.70 7.78 -14.44
CA MET A 267 -16.87 6.90 -14.49
C MET A 267 -16.68 5.60 -13.69
N LEU A 268 -15.49 4.98 -13.75
CA LEU A 268 -15.17 3.77 -13.00
C LEU A 268 -15.11 4.04 -11.49
N VAL A 269 -14.43 5.11 -11.07
CA VAL A 269 -14.28 5.46 -9.65
C VAL A 269 -15.63 5.89 -9.04
N THR A 270 -16.46 6.64 -9.76
CA THR A 270 -17.81 7.01 -9.29
C THR A 270 -18.79 5.84 -9.31
N SER A 271 -18.60 4.84 -10.17
CA SER A 271 -19.35 3.57 -10.12
C SER A 271 -18.81 2.57 -9.07
N GLY A 272 -17.84 2.97 -8.22
CA GLY A 272 -17.28 2.13 -7.17
C GLY A 272 -16.26 1.07 -7.62
N ALA A 273 -15.79 1.12 -8.87
CA ALA A 273 -14.69 0.28 -9.32
C ALA A 273 -13.34 0.77 -8.75
N THR A 274 -12.48 -0.17 -8.38
CA THR A 274 -11.12 0.11 -7.90
C THR A 274 -10.09 -0.15 -9.01
N HIS A 275 -8.89 0.42 -8.85
CA HIS A 275 -7.79 0.27 -9.80
C HIS A 275 -7.52 -1.23 -10.08
N PRO A 276 -7.12 -1.65 -11.30
CA PRO A 276 -6.75 -3.05 -11.57
C PRO A 276 -5.47 -3.48 -10.82
N VAL A 277 -5.27 -4.78 -10.63
CA VAL A 277 -4.04 -5.32 -10.01
C VAL A 277 -2.81 -4.98 -10.89
N PRO A 278 -1.79 -4.28 -10.37
CA PRO A 278 -0.61 -3.91 -11.15
C PRO A 278 0.41 -5.07 -11.20
N SER A 279 0.27 -6.01 -12.13
CA SER A 279 1.15 -7.20 -12.20
C SER A 279 2.66 -6.86 -12.22
N GLN A 280 3.06 -5.81 -12.95
CA GLN A 280 4.46 -5.34 -13.01
C GLN A 280 5.00 -4.71 -11.71
N ALA A 281 4.16 -4.51 -10.69
CA ALA A 281 4.60 -4.01 -9.39
C ALA A 281 5.24 -5.11 -8.52
N PHE A 282 4.80 -6.38 -8.67
CA PHE A 282 5.25 -7.49 -7.82
C PHE A 282 6.74 -7.79 -7.99
N GLU A 283 7.25 -7.71 -9.23
CA GLU A 283 8.68 -7.80 -9.56
C GLU A 283 9.55 -6.75 -8.83
N ARG A 284 8.92 -5.66 -8.37
CA ARG A 284 9.56 -4.51 -7.71
C ARG A 284 9.27 -4.48 -6.20
N GLY A 285 8.90 -5.62 -5.62
CA GLY A 285 8.67 -5.79 -4.18
C GLY A 285 7.28 -5.36 -3.69
N PHE A 286 6.32 -5.13 -4.59
CA PHE A 286 4.91 -5.01 -4.20
C PHE A 286 4.41 -6.37 -3.72
N ALA A 287 3.69 -6.41 -2.60
CA ALA A 287 3.21 -7.65 -2.00
C ALA A 287 1.69 -7.60 -1.78
N VAL A 288 1.07 -8.77 -1.59
CA VAL A 288 -0.38 -8.91 -1.40
C VAL A 288 -0.91 -7.99 -0.28
N GLN A 289 -0.12 -7.77 0.78
CA GLN A 289 -0.50 -6.92 1.89
C GLN A 289 -0.40 -5.41 1.59
N HIS A 290 0.41 -5.00 0.61
CA HIS A 290 0.38 -3.65 0.05
C HIS A 290 -0.86 -3.46 -0.82
N TRP A 291 -1.26 -4.50 -1.56
CA TRP A 291 -2.49 -4.52 -2.35
C TRP A 291 -3.74 -4.43 -1.46
N GLU A 292 -3.84 -5.25 -0.41
CA GLU A 292 -4.89 -5.15 0.63
C GLU A 292 -4.99 -3.74 1.21
N LEU A 293 -3.84 -3.11 1.50
CA LEU A 293 -3.79 -1.76 2.03
C LEU A 293 -4.34 -0.74 1.03
N CYS A 294 -3.98 -0.84 -0.25
CA CYS A 294 -4.52 0.00 -1.32
C CYS A 294 -6.04 -0.17 -1.43
N GLN A 295 -6.55 -1.41 -1.45
CA GLN A 295 -7.99 -1.68 -1.52
C GLN A 295 -8.75 -1.05 -0.34
N ARG A 296 -8.21 -1.10 0.88
CA ARG A 296 -8.81 -0.44 2.06
C ARG A 296 -8.68 1.08 2.03
N CYS A 297 -7.63 1.63 1.42
CA CYS A 297 -7.53 3.06 1.14
C CYS A 297 -8.58 3.51 0.12
N TRP A 298 -9.01 2.62 -0.78
CA TRP A 298 -10.00 2.90 -1.82
C TRP A 298 -11.45 2.53 -1.48
N SER A 299 -11.78 2.21 -0.23
CA SER A 299 -13.18 1.99 0.19
C SER A 299 -14.05 3.16 -0.29
N PHE A 300 -15.17 2.87 -0.95
CA PHE A 300 -15.98 3.89 -1.60
C PHE A 300 -16.47 4.93 -0.58
N ARG A 301 -16.95 4.47 0.59
CA ARG A 301 -17.33 5.33 1.70
C ARG A 301 -16.08 5.90 2.40
N PRO A 302 -15.96 7.23 2.59
CA PRO A 302 -14.80 7.84 3.26
C PRO A 302 -14.62 7.36 4.71
N ASP A 303 -15.73 7.03 5.39
CA ASP A 303 -15.79 6.53 6.77
C ASP A 303 -15.26 5.09 6.95
N GLU A 304 -15.17 4.30 5.88
CA GLU A 304 -14.60 2.93 5.92
C GLU A 304 -13.06 2.92 5.74
N ARG A 305 -12.47 4.04 5.32
CA ARG A 305 -11.04 4.12 4.99
C ARG A 305 -10.18 4.17 6.27
N PRO A 306 -9.04 3.47 6.32
CA PRO A 306 -8.17 3.48 7.49
C PRO A 306 -7.55 4.86 7.70
N ASN A 307 -7.62 5.40 8.92
CA ASN A 307 -6.85 6.60 9.26
C ASN A 307 -5.34 6.33 9.13
N MET A 308 -4.55 7.40 8.91
CA MET A 308 -3.11 7.24 8.62
C MET A 308 -2.28 6.64 9.77
N ARG A 309 -2.77 6.62 11.03
CA ARG A 309 -2.10 5.85 12.11
C ARG A 309 -2.27 4.35 11.89
N SER A 310 -3.44 3.88 11.50
CA SER A 310 -3.68 2.48 11.14
C SER A 310 -2.89 2.07 9.90
N VAL A 311 -2.75 2.96 8.91
CA VAL A 311 -1.91 2.75 7.70
C VAL A 311 -0.44 2.56 8.08
N VAL A 312 0.14 3.50 8.85
CA VAL A 312 1.54 3.41 9.31
C VAL A 312 1.78 2.16 10.14
N LEU A 313 0.86 1.79 11.04
CA LEU A 313 0.98 0.56 11.84
C LEU A 313 0.94 -0.71 10.98
N ARG A 314 0.06 -0.79 9.96
CA ARG A 314 0.06 -1.93 9.02
C ARG A 314 1.39 -2.02 8.27
N LEU A 315 1.89 -0.90 7.73
CA LEU A 315 3.16 -0.87 6.99
C LEU A 315 4.37 -1.30 7.84
N LEU A 316 4.47 -0.79 9.08
CA LEU A 316 5.52 -1.21 10.01
C LEU A 316 5.46 -2.72 10.32
N LEU A 317 4.26 -3.30 10.39
CA LEU A 317 4.09 -4.75 10.55
C LEU A 317 4.45 -5.55 9.29
N LEU A 318 4.45 -4.96 8.09
CA LEU A 318 4.91 -5.62 6.87
C LEU A 318 6.44 -5.65 6.78
N ASP A 319 7.11 -4.56 7.14
CA ASP A 319 8.58 -4.50 7.17
C ASP A 319 9.19 -5.24 8.38
N ALA A 320 8.41 -5.53 9.43
CA ALA A 320 8.83 -6.31 10.59
C ALA A 320 8.81 -7.83 10.38
N VAL A 321 8.23 -8.34 9.28
CA VAL A 321 8.25 -9.77 8.95
C VAL A 321 9.38 -10.05 7.96
N PRO A 322 10.46 -10.77 8.36
CA PRO A 322 11.53 -11.12 7.42
C PRO A 322 11.01 -12.04 6.31
N SER A 323 11.56 -11.90 5.11
CA SER A 323 11.18 -12.72 3.96
C SER A 323 11.50 -14.20 4.19
N TRP A 324 10.75 -15.09 3.55
CA TRP A 324 11.04 -16.53 3.58
C TRP A 324 12.48 -16.87 3.15
N SER A 325 13.05 -16.09 2.23
CA SER A 325 14.46 -16.14 1.81
C SER A 325 15.45 -15.79 2.94
N GLU A 326 15.17 -14.76 3.74
CA GLU A 326 16.01 -14.39 4.89
C GLU A 326 15.89 -15.41 6.03
N ILE A 327 14.71 -15.98 6.24
CA ILE A 327 14.46 -17.06 7.20
C ILE A 327 15.19 -18.36 6.80
N GLN A 328 15.16 -18.72 5.50
CA GLN A 328 15.93 -19.85 4.98
C GLN A 328 17.45 -19.62 5.11
N SER A 329 17.93 -18.44 4.76
CA SER A 329 19.36 -18.07 4.89
C SER A 329 19.83 -18.12 6.34
N SER A 330 19.01 -17.61 7.27
CA SER A 330 19.28 -17.64 8.72
C SER A 330 19.26 -19.07 9.28
N SER A 331 18.40 -19.93 8.75
CA SER A 331 18.34 -21.36 9.13
C SER A 331 19.56 -22.13 8.61
N ALA A 332 20.01 -21.84 7.39
CA ALA A 332 21.21 -22.46 6.81
C ALA A 332 22.48 -22.14 7.61
N MET A 333 22.63 -20.91 8.12
CA MET A 333 23.74 -20.57 9.02
C MET A 333 23.73 -21.38 10.33
N ARG A 334 22.54 -21.63 10.92
CA ARG A 334 22.42 -22.36 12.19
C ARG A 334 22.73 -23.85 12.09
N LEU A 335 22.52 -24.47 10.92
CA LEU A 335 22.79 -25.89 10.70
C LEU A 335 24.29 -26.21 10.65
N ASN A 336 25.13 -25.27 10.21
CA ASN A 336 26.58 -25.49 10.08
C ASN A 336 27.34 -25.46 11.43
N ASP A 337 26.78 -24.85 12.48
CA ASP A 337 27.44 -24.78 13.81
C ASP A 337 27.04 -25.94 14.74
N ALA A 338 25.92 -26.62 14.45
CA ALA A 338 25.43 -27.78 15.21
C ALA A 338 26.36 -29.02 15.17
N GLY A 339 27.39 -29.01 14.33
CA GLY A 339 28.33 -30.13 14.14
C GLY A 339 29.37 -30.34 15.25
N LYS A 340 29.55 -29.39 16.18
CA LYS A 340 30.60 -29.47 17.23
C LYS A 340 30.01 -29.74 18.62
N ARG A 341 29.80 -31.02 18.95
CA ARG A 341 29.54 -31.44 20.34
C ARG A 341 30.79 -31.23 21.22
N PRO A 342 30.71 -30.51 22.36
CA PRO A 342 31.73 -30.58 23.39
C PRO A 342 31.59 -31.90 24.19
N THR A 343 32.73 -32.52 24.51
CA THR A 343 32.78 -33.69 25.41
C THR A 343 32.61 -33.29 26.87
N PRO A 344 31.89 -34.06 27.72
CA PRO A 344 31.63 -33.67 29.11
C PRO A 344 32.88 -33.84 29.99
N SER A 345 33.46 -32.72 30.43
CA SER A 345 34.56 -32.72 31.41
C SER A 345 34.04 -32.67 32.86
N ARG A 346 34.74 -33.37 33.74
CA ARG A 346 34.37 -33.64 35.14
C ARG A 346 34.68 -32.43 36.04
N ARG A 347 33.79 -32.12 37.00
CA ARG A 347 34.00 -31.07 38.02
C ARG A 347 35.32 -31.23 38.78
N THR A 348 36.05 -30.14 38.95
CA THR A 348 37.03 -29.90 40.03
C THR A 348 37.00 -28.42 40.44
N LEU A 349 37.44 -28.11 41.67
CA LEU A 349 37.45 -26.77 42.28
C LEU A 349 38.85 -26.11 42.14
N PRO A 350 39.02 -24.80 42.47
CA PRO A 350 40.08 -23.98 41.88
C PRO A 350 41.33 -23.87 42.83
N PRO A 351 42.28 -22.93 42.66
CA PRO A 351 43.66 -23.29 42.31
C PRO A 351 44.68 -23.10 43.43
N VAL A 352 45.83 -23.78 43.31
CA VAL A 352 47.03 -23.56 44.15
C VAL A 352 48.28 -23.56 43.26
N GLN A 353 49.16 -22.59 43.48
CA GLN A 353 50.52 -22.47 42.93
C GLN A 353 51.55 -22.85 44.03
N PRO A 354 52.87 -23.03 43.75
CA PRO A 354 53.61 -22.89 42.50
C PRO A 354 54.45 -24.14 42.12
N ASP A 355 55.18 -24.13 40.98
CA ASP A 355 56.66 -24.07 40.96
C ASP A 355 57.30 -24.28 39.56
N HIS A 356 58.60 -23.95 39.47
CA HIS A 356 59.52 -23.98 38.32
C HIS A 356 60.55 -25.13 38.44
N PRO A 357 61.52 -25.37 37.52
CA PRO A 357 61.68 -25.00 36.09
C PRO A 357 62.20 -26.18 35.20
N ARG A 358 62.74 -25.88 33.99
CA ARG A 358 63.70 -26.69 33.17
C ARG A 358 63.13 -27.91 32.39
N GLN A 359 63.68 -28.36 31.25
CA GLN A 359 64.67 -27.79 30.29
C GLN A 359 64.57 -28.49 28.90
N SER A 360 65.44 -28.07 27.97
CA SER A 360 65.88 -28.75 26.72
C SER A 360 64.91 -28.85 25.52
N ALA A 361 65.36 -28.26 24.41
CA ALA A 361 65.12 -28.66 23.03
C ALA A 361 66.31 -29.57 22.59
N PRO A 362 66.66 -29.85 21.29
CA PRO A 362 66.11 -29.34 20.02
C PRO A 362 66.06 -30.38 18.86
N ARG A 363 65.96 -29.89 17.60
CA ARG A 363 66.44 -30.51 16.33
C ARG A 363 65.58 -31.67 15.74
N ASP A 364 65.61 -31.93 14.42
CA ASP A 364 66.27 -31.22 13.30
C ASP A 364 65.56 -31.39 11.94
N SER A 365 65.82 -30.45 11.02
CA SER A 365 65.90 -30.65 9.53
C SER A 365 64.60 -31.04 8.75
N SER A 366 64.22 -30.36 7.65
CA SER A 366 64.74 -30.40 6.25
C SER A 366 64.29 -31.66 5.44
N SER A 367 63.99 -31.61 4.12
CA SER A 367 63.77 -30.49 3.18
C SER A 367 63.29 -30.95 1.78
N LEU A 368 62.68 -30.01 1.02
CA LEU A 368 62.80 -29.80 -0.44
C LEU A 368 62.27 -30.85 -1.48
N SER A 369 61.61 -30.28 -2.51
CA SER A 369 61.68 -30.69 -3.95
C SER A 369 61.02 -32.02 -4.40
N SER A 370 60.60 -32.21 -5.66
CA SER A 370 60.48 -31.30 -6.84
C SER A 370 59.40 -31.81 -7.82
N ALA A 371 58.96 -30.96 -8.75
CA ALA A 371 58.01 -31.29 -9.82
C ALA A 371 58.60 -32.17 -10.94
N THR A 372 57.76 -32.72 -11.83
CA THR A 372 57.87 -32.52 -13.31
C THR A 372 56.70 -33.11 -14.12
N ARG A 373 56.42 -32.47 -15.28
CA ARG A 373 55.98 -33.01 -16.59
C ARG A 373 54.78 -33.99 -16.64
N SER A 374 53.61 -33.66 -17.21
CA SER A 374 53.24 -33.24 -18.59
C SER A 374 53.19 -34.38 -19.65
N TRP A 375 52.10 -34.44 -20.44
CA TRP A 375 52.06 -34.76 -21.90
C TRP A 375 50.64 -34.46 -22.45
N GLY A 376 50.44 -34.51 -23.78
CA GLY A 376 49.23 -34.00 -24.46
C GLY A 376 48.47 -34.99 -25.39
N PRO A 377 48.04 -34.59 -26.61
CA PRO A 377 46.61 -34.29 -26.84
C PRO A 377 46.01 -34.89 -28.15
N SER A 378 44.92 -34.29 -28.68
CA SER A 378 44.21 -34.56 -29.98
C SER A 378 43.18 -35.72 -29.94
N ARG A 379 42.21 -35.94 -30.87
CA ARG A 379 41.78 -35.37 -32.19
C ARG A 379 40.36 -35.95 -32.53
N SER A 380 39.53 -35.52 -33.51
CA SER A 380 38.95 -34.21 -33.88
C SER A 380 37.87 -34.39 -35.00
N ARG A 381 36.87 -33.47 -35.14
CA ARG A 381 35.96 -33.27 -36.34
C ARG A 381 34.89 -34.35 -36.65
N SER A 382 33.79 -34.12 -37.40
CA SER A 382 33.06 -32.89 -37.84
C SER A 382 31.71 -33.20 -38.56
N THR A 383 30.92 -32.15 -38.88
CA THR A 383 29.92 -32.00 -39.99
C THR A 383 28.61 -32.85 -39.95
N GLN A 384 27.36 -32.36 -40.18
CA GLN A 384 26.74 -31.44 -41.19
C GLN A 384 26.62 -32.06 -42.61
N PRO A 385 25.66 -31.68 -43.52
CA PRO A 385 24.84 -30.43 -43.55
C PRO A 385 23.36 -30.48 -44.08
N SER A 386 22.67 -29.32 -44.03
CA SER A 386 21.66 -28.78 -45.03
C SER A 386 20.28 -29.48 -45.21
N SER A 387 19.19 -28.87 -45.77
CA SER A 387 18.96 -27.59 -46.51
C SER A 387 17.53 -27.00 -46.22
N ILE A 388 17.27 -25.68 -46.15
CA ILE A 388 16.77 -24.74 -47.21
C ILE A 388 15.40 -25.19 -47.82
N SER A 389 14.27 -24.45 -47.73
CA SER A 389 13.86 -23.16 -48.38
C SER A 389 12.52 -22.63 -47.73
N SER A 390 11.86 -21.48 -47.98
CA SER A 390 12.17 -20.11 -48.52
C SER A 390 10.92 -19.17 -48.44
N LEU A 391 11.12 -17.84 -48.60
CA LEU A 391 10.31 -16.76 -49.28
C LEU A 391 8.85 -17.05 -49.78
N SER A 392 7.90 -16.09 -49.90
CA SER A 392 7.76 -14.65 -49.52
C SER A 392 6.37 -14.08 -49.94
N GLN A 393 6.16 -12.75 -49.76
CA GLN A 393 5.21 -11.81 -50.43
C GLN A 393 4.08 -11.18 -49.60
N SER A 394 3.60 -10.03 -50.10
CA SER A 394 2.69 -9.06 -49.48
C SER A 394 1.45 -8.81 -50.33
N ALA A 395 0.36 -8.32 -49.71
CA ALA A 395 -0.77 -7.73 -50.44
C ALA A 395 -1.47 -6.64 -49.60
N VAL A 396 -1.95 -5.60 -50.28
CA VAL A 396 -2.75 -4.49 -49.73
C VAL A 396 -4.07 -4.43 -50.50
N ARG A 397 -5.21 -4.26 -49.80
CA ARG A 397 -6.45 -3.62 -50.30
C ARG A 397 -7.48 -3.45 -49.17
N THR A 398 -7.75 -2.22 -48.71
CA THR A 398 -8.79 -1.24 -49.15
C THR A 398 -10.21 -1.49 -48.63
N SER A 399 -10.80 -0.43 -48.09
CA SER A 399 -12.14 -0.34 -47.50
C SER A 399 -13.31 -0.48 -48.49
N SER A 400 -14.52 -0.67 -47.96
CA SER A 400 -15.77 -0.28 -48.64
C SER A 400 -16.84 0.14 -47.63
N ARG A 401 -17.54 1.25 -47.92
CA ARG A 401 -18.71 1.76 -47.18
C ARG A 401 -19.96 1.60 -48.03
N LYS A 402 -21.06 1.17 -47.42
CA LYS A 402 -22.47 1.52 -47.71
C LYS A 402 -23.35 0.78 -46.68
N ALA A 403 -24.54 1.20 -46.28
CA ALA A 403 -25.19 2.49 -46.02
C ALA A 403 -26.70 2.22 -45.99
N VAL A 404 -27.30 2.25 -44.80
CA VAL A 404 -28.73 2.52 -44.49
C VAL A 404 -29.83 1.77 -45.28
N SER A 405 -30.57 0.91 -44.57
CA SER A 405 -31.99 0.64 -44.86
C SER A 405 -32.74 0.13 -43.61
N LEU A 406 -33.84 0.79 -43.26
CA LEU A 406 -34.87 0.45 -42.25
C LEU A 406 -36.18 1.18 -42.67
N PRO A 407 -37.38 0.81 -42.17
CA PRO A 407 -37.71 -0.30 -41.27
C PRO A 407 -38.83 -1.23 -41.79
N SER A 408 -39.02 -2.38 -41.12
CA SER A 408 -40.32 -3.06 -41.00
C SER A 408 -40.42 -3.70 -39.62
N THR A 409 -41.63 -3.79 -39.07
CA THR A 409 -41.90 -4.00 -37.64
C THR A 409 -42.28 -5.44 -37.27
N GLN A 410 -42.38 -5.68 -35.95
CA GLN A 410 -42.92 -6.87 -35.28
C GLN A 410 -41.98 -8.09 -35.23
N ASP A 411 -41.18 -8.15 -34.16
CA ASP A 411 -41.42 -9.13 -33.10
C ASP A 411 -41.04 -8.52 -31.73
N ALA A 412 -41.73 -8.92 -30.66
CA ALA A 412 -41.58 -8.30 -29.34
C ALA A 412 -40.74 -9.18 -28.40
N ALA A 413 -39.47 -8.81 -28.20
CA ALA A 413 -38.61 -9.39 -27.18
C ALA A 413 -38.61 -8.54 -25.89
N GLU A 414 -38.64 -9.19 -24.74
CA GLU A 414 -38.62 -8.53 -23.43
C GLU A 414 -37.30 -7.77 -23.16
N PRO A 415 -37.33 -6.67 -22.38
CA PRO A 415 -36.11 -5.98 -21.97
C PRO A 415 -35.27 -6.85 -21.03
N ALA A 416 -33.98 -6.99 -21.33
CA ALA A 416 -33.05 -7.73 -20.46
C ALA A 416 -32.94 -7.06 -19.07
N PRO A 417 -32.90 -7.85 -17.97
CA PRO A 417 -32.83 -7.31 -16.62
C PRO A 417 -31.46 -6.67 -16.31
N PRO A 418 -31.39 -5.75 -15.32
CA PRO A 418 -30.15 -5.09 -14.95
C PRO A 418 -29.08 -6.07 -14.44
N LEU A 419 -27.81 -5.70 -14.65
CA LEU A 419 -26.65 -6.46 -14.16
C LEU A 419 -26.71 -6.58 -12.64
N SER A 420 -26.90 -7.81 -12.17
CA SER A 420 -27.19 -8.15 -10.77
C SER A 420 -25.95 -8.68 -10.04
N ALA A 421 -26.08 -8.80 -8.71
CA ALA A 421 -24.99 -9.11 -7.79
C ALA A 421 -24.20 -10.39 -8.13
N SER A 422 -22.99 -10.47 -7.57
CA SER A 422 -22.06 -11.60 -7.67
C SER A 422 -22.75 -12.95 -7.47
N ARG A 423 -22.93 -13.69 -8.58
CA ARG A 423 -23.45 -15.06 -8.53
C ARG A 423 -22.45 -15.98 -7.84
N ILE A 424 -22.91 -16.66 -6.80
CA ILE A 424 -22.27 -17.85 -6.25
C ILE A 424 -22.17 -18.90 -7.40
N PRO A 425 -21.04 -19.62 -7.55
CA PRO A 425 -20.91 -20.65 -8.58
C PRO A 425 -21.96 -21.75 -8.45
N ARG A 426 -22.45 -22.25 -9.59
CA ARG A 426 -23.22 -23.52 -9.67
C ARG A 426 -22.25 -24.69 -9.92
N PRO A 427 -22.63 -25.94 -9.58
CA PRO A 427 -21.67 -27.01 -9.32
C PRO A 427 -20.96 -27.55 -10.58
N ALA A 428 -19.85 -26.89 -10.93
CA ALA A 428 -18.76 -27.37 -11.77
C ALA A 428 -17.43 -26.76 -11.25
N GLU A 429 -17.14 -27.07 -9.99
CA GLU A 429 -15.83 -26.97 -9.33
C GLU A 429 -15.06 -25.64 -9.40
N GLY A 430 -15.36 -24.76 -8.43
CA GLY A 430 -14.49 -23.65 -8.03
C GLY A 430 -14.40 -23.44 -6.51
N TRP A 431 -14.97 -24.34 -5.71
CA TRP A 431 -15.18 -24.17 -4.27
C TRP A 431 -13.88 -24.13 -3.47
N ASP A 432 -12.97 -25.07 -3.68
CA ASP A 432 -11.64 -25.06 -3.05
C ASP A 432 -10.90 -23.74 -3.30
N SER A 433 -10.87 -23.27 -4.54
CA SER A 433 -10.26 -21.97 -4.92
C SER A 433 -10.92 -20.79 -4.20
N LEU A 434 -12.26 -20.77 -4.09
CA LEU A 434 -13.00 -19.74 -3.38
C LEU A 434 -12.64 -19.72 -1.88
N TYR A 435 -12.75 -20.87 -1.21
CA TYR A 435 -12.48 -21.00 0.22
C TYR A 435 -11.00 -20.75 0.55
N LEU A 436 -10.06 -21.31 -0.22
CA LEU A 436 -8.63 -21.03 -0.06
C LEU A 436 -8.29 -19.55 -0.29
N SER A 437 -8.98 -18.86 -1.20
CA SER A 437 -8.78 -17.41 -1.39
C SER A 437 -9.17 -16.56 -0.18
N VAL A 438 -9.96 -17.09 0.76
CA VAL A 438 -10.33 -16.43 2.02
C VAL A 438 -9.45 -16.94 3.17
N LEU A 439 -9.33 -18.26 3.31
CA LEU A 439 -8.56 -18.92 4.38
C LEU A 439 -7.07 -18.52 4.38
N SER A 440 -6.48 -18.29 3.20
CA SER A 440 -5.09 -17.84 3.06
C SER A 440 -4.84 -16.41 3.56
N LYS A 441 -5.84 -15.52 3.54
CA LYS A 441 -5.69 -14.10 3.92
C LYS A 441 -5.74 -13.87 5.44
N ARG A 442 -6.21 -14.86 6.21
CA ARG A 442 -6.53 -14.74 7.65
C ARG A 442 -7.53 -13.63 8.01
N ASP A 443 -8.34 -13.18 7.05
CA ASP A 443 -9.38 -12.17 7.24
C ASP A 443 -10.65 -12.81 7.82
N SER A 444 -10.99 -12.45 9.05
CA SER A 444 -12.19 -12.91 9.77
C SER A 444 -13.48 -12.37 9.16
N VAL A 445 -13.50 -11.13 8.68
CA VAL A 445 -14.71 -10.53 8.08
C VAL A 445 -15.04 -11.20 6.75
N GLN A 446 -14.03 -11.48 5.91
CA GLN A 446 -14.22 -12.30 4.71
C GLN A 446 -14.62 -13.74 5.03
N LEU A 447 -14.14 -14.32 6.15
CA LEU A 447 -14.51 -15.66 6.58
C LEU A 447 -15.98 -15.73 7.01
N ARG A 448 -16.43 -14.85 7.91
CA ARG A 448 -17.86 -14.75 8.29
C ARG A 448 -18.76 -14.52 7.08
N TYR A 449 -18.43 -13.54 6.23
CA TYR A 449 -19.23 -13.21 5.04
C TYR A 449 -19.32 -14.36 4.02
N LEU A 450 -18.26 -15.16 3.87
CA LEU A 450 -18.30 -16.37 3.05
C LEU A 450 -19.24 -17.42 3.66
N LEU A 451 -19.16 -17.64 4.96
CA LEU A 451 -19.90 -18.69 5.67
C LEU A 451 -21.39 -18.34 5.87
N GLU A 452 -21.72 -17.08 6.11
CA GLU A 452 -23.10 -16.57 6.17
C GLU A 452 -23.84 -16.74 4.83
N ARG A 453 -23.10 -16.72 3.72
CA ARG A 453 -23.65 -16.77 2.34
C ARG A 453 -23.46 -18.12 1.65
N SER A 454 -22.91 -19.11 2.34
CA SER A 454 -22.70 -20.47 1.82
C SER A 454 -23.66 -21.43 2.52
N ASP A 455 -24.37 -22.24 1.74
CA ASP A 455 -25.22 -23.28 2.31
C ASP A 455 -24.38 -24.51 2.70
N LEU A 456 -24.53 -24.94 3.97
CA LEU A 456 -23.83 -26.07 4.57
C LEU A 456 -24.10 -27.39 3.83
N ASP A 457 -25.33 -27.62 3.39
CA ASP A 457 -25.70 -28.84 2.66
C ASP A 457 -25.19 -28.84 1.21
N THR A 458 -25.05 -27.66 0.60
CA THR A 458 -24.44 -27.48 -0.72
C THR A 458 -22.92 -27.64 -0.72
N VAL A 459 -22.19 -27.13 0.28
CA VAL A 459 -20.71 -27.14 0.27
C VAL A 459 -20.08 -28.30 1.05
N MET A 460 -20.79 -28.87 2.03
CA MET A 460 -20.38 -30.02 2.83
C MET A 460 -21.58 -30.95 3.09
N PRO A 461 -22.14 -31.60 2.05
CA PRO A 461 -23.23 -32.55 2.21
C PRO A 461 -22.81 -33.73 3.10
N LEU A 462 -23.73 -34.19 3.96
CA LEU A 462 -23.52 -35.38 4.80
C LEU A 462 -23.62 -36.71 4.03
N SER A 463 -23.97 -36.67 2.74
CA SER A 463 -24.08 -37.86 1.88
C SER A 463 -23.75 -37.50 0.43
N GLY A 464 -23.03 -38.39 -0.26
CA GLY A 464 -22.46 -38.12 -1.60
C GLY A 464 -21.02 -37.63 -1.53
N LEU A 465 -20.52 -37.02 -2.61
CA LEU A 465 -19.18 -36.44 -2.67
C LEU A 465 -19.18 -35.02 -2.11
N CYS A 466 -18.25 -34.73 -1.20
CA CYS A 466 -18.05 -33.37 -0.67
C CYS A 466 -17.38 -32.47 -1.73
N PRO A 467 -17.97 -31.32 -2.11
CA PRO A 467 -17.37 -30.38 -3.08
C PRO A 467 -16.12 -29.62 -2.59
N LEU A 468 -15.80 -29.71 -1.29
CA LEU A 468 -14.57 -29.20 -0.69
C LEU A 468 -13.61 -30.36 -0.38
N THR A 469 -12.32 -30.20 -0.68
CA THR A 469 -11.32 -31.22 -0.33
C THR A 469 -11.09 -31.28 1.19
N GLN A 470 -10.66 -32.45 1.67
CA GLN A 470 -10.32 -32.70 3.07
C GLN A 470 -9.33 -31.65 3.62
N THR A 471 -8.36 -31.20 2.82
CA THR A 471 -7.42 -30.13 3.18
C THR A 471 -8.10 -28.79 3.43
N VAL A 472 -9.09 -28.42 2.60
CA VAL A 472 -9.85 -27.19 2.79
C VAL A 472 -10.79 -27.29 3.99
N VAL A 473 -11.47 -28.42 4.18
CA VAL A 473 -12.32 -28.67 5.36
C VAL A 473 -11.52 -28.61 6.67
N LEU A 474 -10.32 -29.19 6.71
CA LEU A 474 -9.40 -29.12 7.86
C LEU A 474 -8.87 -27.70 8.12
N THR A 475 -8.55 -26.96 7.05
CA THR A 475 -8.11 -25.55 7.18
C THR A 475 -9.26 -24.67 7.66
N LEU A 476 -10.49 -24.95 7.19
CA LEU A 476 -11.70 -24.25 7.56
C LEU A 476 -12.07 -24.47 9.03
N SER A 477 -12.12 -25.72 9.49
CA SER A 477 -12.47 -26.03 10.89
C SER A 477 -11.50 -25.39 11.87
N PHE A 478 -10.19 -25.42 11.60
CA PHE A 478 -9.20 -24.73 12.42
C PHE A 478 -9.36 -23.20 12.38
N ARG A 479 -9.58 -22.61 11.20
CA ARG A 479 -9.75 -21.14 11.08
C ARG A 479 -10.99 -20.62 11.78
N ILE A 480 -12.11 -21.36 11.74
CA ILE A 480 -13.33 -21.00 12.48
C ILE A 480 -13.11 -21.21 13.99
N ALA A 481 -12.46 -22.30 14.40
CA ALA A 481 -12.17 -22.54 15.82
C ALA A 481 -11.28 -21.46 16.45
N GLN A 482 -10.27 -20.96 15.72
CA GLN A 482 -9.47 -19.80 16.14
C GLN A 482 -10.32 -18.53 16.32
N GLU A 483 -11.33 -18.33 15.47
CA GLU A 483 -12.16 -17.13 15.54
C GLU A 483 -13.17 -17.22 16.69
N VAL A 484 -13.86 -18.36 16.83
CA VAL A 484 -14.78 -18.66 17.95
C VAL A 484 -14.06 -18.57 19.31
N SER A 485 -12.79 -18.96 19.41
CA SER A 485 -12.01 -18.83 20.66
C SER A 485 -11.65 -17.38 21.05
N GLU A 486 -11.65 -16.44 20.11
CA GLU A 486 -11.40 -15.01 20.36
C GLU A 486 -12.69 -14.18 20.50
N MET A 487 -13.86 -14.81 20.37
CA MET A 487 -15.18 -14.16 20.34
C MET A 487 -15.92 -14.19 21.69
N SER A 488 -16.85 -13.25 21.85
CA SER A 488 -17.90 -13.34 22.88
C SER A 488 -18.89 -14.47 22.56
N PRO A 489 -19.32 -15.29 23.53
CA PRO A 489 -20.41 -16.26 23.33
C PRO A 489 -21.77 -15.61 22.99
N LEU A 490 -21.88 -14.29 23.09
CA LEU A 490 -23.06 -13.48 22.71
C LEU A 490 -22.94 -12.85 21.29
N ASP A 491 -21.88 -13.12 20.53
CA ASP A 491 -21.75 -12.70 19.13
C ASP A 491 -22.64 -13.58 18.24
N ASP A 492 -23.43 -12.98 17.35
CA ASP A 492 -24.37 -13.68 16.47
C ASP A 492 -23.71 -14.81 15.64
N PHE A 493 -22.43 -14.64 15.29
CA PHE A 493 -21.67 -15.65 14.55
C PHE A 493 -21.15 -16.80 15.43
N PHE A 494 -21.10 -16.68 16.76
CA PHE A 494 -20.50 -17.69 17.65
C PHE A 494 -21.21 -19.05 17.51
N ARG A 495 -22.55 -19.04 17.56
CA ARG A 495 -23.39 -20.24 17.37
C ARG A 495 -23.25 -20.81 15.96
N ALA A 496 -23.18 -19.95 14.93
CA ALA A 496 -23.00 -20.39 13.55
C ALA A 496 -21.63 -21.05 13.34
N GLY A 497 -20.55 -20.48 13.89
CA GLY A 497 -19.20 -21.03 13.84
C GLY A 497 -19.11 -22.44 14.42
N LEU A 498 -19.79 -22.70 15.54
CA LEU A 498 -19.87 -24.04 16.14
C LEU A 498 -20.54 -25.06 15.19
N GLU A 499 -21.66 -24.73 14.56
CA GLU A 499 -22.34 -25.61 13.60
C GLU A 499 -21.48 -25.86 12.33
N TRP A 500 -20.72 -24.86 11.88
CA TRP A 500 -19.74 -25.04 10.79
C TRP A 500 -18.59 -25.97 11.19
N ILE A 501 -18.04 -25.85 12.41
CA ILE A 501 -17.01 -26.77 12.93
C ILE A 501 -17.60 -28.19 13.02
N LYS A 502 -18.79 -28.33 13.60
CA LYS A 502 -19.55 -29.59 13.69
C LYS A 502 -19.65 -30.27 12.33
N ARG A 503 -20.09 -29.54 11.29
CA ARG A 503 -20.20 -30.07 9.93
C ARG A 503 -18.85 -30.49 9.35
N CYS A 504 -17.80 -29.68 9.51
CA CYS A 504 -16.45 -30.04 9.05
C CYS A 504 -15.99 -31.39 9.65
N VAL A 505 -16.19 -31.58 10.96
CA VAL A 505 -15.80 -32.80 11.67
C VAL A 505 -16.60 -34.01 11.20
N MET A 506 -17.89 -33.85 10.89
CA MET A 506 -18.71 -34.91 10.31
C MET A 506 -18.18 -35.38 8.94
N VAL A 507 -17.89 -34.46 8.02
CA VAL A 507 -17.49 -34.80 6.63
C VAL A 507 -16.00 -35.15 6.44
N ILE A 508 -15.17 -35.04 7.48
CA ILE A 508 -13.78 -35.54 7.43
C ILE A 508 -13.79 -37.07 7.29
N ASP A 509 -13.06 -37.63 6.32
CA ASP A 509 -12.98 -39.08 6.16
C ASP A 509 -11.80 -39.65 6.97
N ALA A 510 -12.12 -40.42 8.01
CA ALA A 510 -11.11 -41.10 8.82
C ALA A 510 -10.42 -42.29 8.11
N LYS A 511 -10.90 -42.68 6.91
CA LYS A 511 -10.32 -43.74 6.09
C LYS A 511 -9.34 -43.22 5.02
N ASP A 512 -9.26 -41.91 4.80
CA ASP A 512 -8.28 -41.33 3.90
C ASP A 512 -6.87 -41.39 4.52
N THR A 513 -6.13 -42.42 4.14
CA THR A 513 -4.73 -42.63 4.57
C THR A 513 -3.77 -41.49 4.21
N PHE A 514 -4.12 -40.58 3.30
CA PHE A 514 -3.29 -39.42 2.95
C PHE A 514 -3.51 -38.24 3.92
N THR A 515 -4.76 -37.87 4.21
CA THR A 515 -5.02 -36.74 5.12
C THR A 515 -5.15 -37.13 6.60
N ALA A 516 -5.49 -38.38 6.95
CA ALA A 516 -5.75 -38.77 8.34
C ALA A 516 -4.66 -38.37 9.37
N PRO A 517 -3.33 -38.54 9.12
CA PRO A 517 -2.29 -38.11 10.07
C PRO A 517 -2.27 -36.59 10.32
N TRP A 518 -2.63 -35.81 9.30
CA TRP A 518 -2.77 -34.36 9.40
C TRP A 518 -4.09 -33.97 10.07
N ALA A 519 -5.16 -34.70 9.77
CA ALA A 519 -6.49 -34.49 10.34
C ALA A 519 -6.48 -34.62 11.86
N ALA A 520 -5.84 -35.66 12.42
CA ALA A 520 -5.68 -35.81 13.87
C ALA A 520 -4.98 -34.59 14.48
N CYS A 521 -3.82 -34.19 13.94
CA CYS A 521 -3.03 -33.06 14.44
C CYS A 521 -3.76 -31.70 14.34
N VAL A 522 -4.62 -31.51 13.33
CA VAL A 522 -5.43 -30.30 13.16
C VAL A 522 -6.63 -30.31 14.12
N LEU A 523 -7.32 -31.44 14.26
CA LEU A 523 -8.48 -31.57 15.14
C LEU A 523 -8.10 -31.47 16.64
N SER A 524 -6.94 -31.99 17.06
CA SER A 524 -6.42 -31.71 18.41
C SER A 524 -6.22 -30.21 18.68
N LYS A 525 -5.86 -29.43 17.64
CA LYS A 525 -5.74 -27.97 17.75
C LYS A 525 -7.11 -27.27 17.74
N VAL A 526 -8.09 -27.79 17.00
CA VAL A 526 -9.50 -27.34 17.09
C VAL A 526 -10.02 -27.52 18.51
N LEU A 527 -9.83 -28.69 19.12
CA LEU A 527 -10.19 -28.98 20.52
C LEU A 527 -9.47 -28.03 21.51
N THR A 528 -8.18 -27.76 21.24
CA THR A 528 -7.41 -26.78 22.03
C THR A 528 -7.98 -25.36 21.92
N GLN A 529 -8.51 -24.94 20.77
CA GLN A 529 -9.17 -23.62 20.64
C GLN A 529 -10.56 -23.62 21.30
N LEU A 530 -11.37 -24.66 21.11
CA LEU A 530 -12.70 -24.77 21.72
C LEU A 530 -12.63 -24.73 23.25
N SER A 531 -11.67 -25.43 23.87
CA SER A 531 -11.51 -25.40 25.33
C SER A 531 -11.15 -24.01 25.90
N MET A 532 -10.61 -23.09 25.08
CA MET A 532 -10.36 -21.69 25.49
C MET A 532 -11.65 -20.84 25.55
N THR A 533 -12.79 -21.30 25.04
CA THR A 533 -14.07 -20.58 25.19
C THR A 533 -14.66 -20.71 26.60
N LYS A 534 -14.30 -21.77 27.35
CA LYS A 534 -14.88 -22.08 28.67
C LYS A 534 -14.75 -20.95 29.69
N PRO A 535 -13.56 -20.35 29.93
CA PRO A 535 -13.43 -19.21 30.83
C PRO A 535 -14.27 -17.99 30.41
N SER A 536 -14.51 -17.80 29.11
CA SER A 536 -15.36 -16.71 28.58
C SER A 536 -16.85 -16.98 28.80
N MET A 537 -17.28 -18.24 28.93
CA MET A 537 -18.64 -18.62 29.31
C MET A 537 -18.86 -18.53 30.82
N ASP A 538 -17.89 -18.93 31.63
CA ASP A 538 -17.96 -18.89 33.11
C ASP A 538 -18.10 -17.47 33.69
N ILE A 539 -17.81 -16.44 32.90
CA ILE A 539 -17.94 -15.01 33.26
C ILE A 539 -19.36 -14.46 32.98
N LEU A 540 -20.20 -15.18 32.21
CA LEU A 540 -21.54 -14.71 31.85
C LEU A 540 -22.57 -14.93 32.96
N PRO A 541 -23.54 -14.00 33.17
CA PRO A 541 -24.63 -14.21 34.12
C PRO A 541 -25.51 -15.41 33.75
N ASN A 542 -25.89 -16.23 34.73
CA ASN A 542 -26.65 -17.48 34.52
C ASN A 542 -27.91 -17.34 33.63
N HIS A 543 -28.58 -16.19 33.66
CA HIS A 543 -29.79 -15.95 32.84
C HIS A 543 -29.50 -15.84 31.33
N PHE A 544 -28.26 -15.58 30.91
CA PHE A 544 -27.83 -15.70 29.50
C PHE A 544 -27.41 -17.14 29.15
N ILE A 545 -26.89 -17.88 30.13
CA ILE A 545 -26.45 -19.28 29.97
C ILE A 545 -27.66 -20.18 29.70
N GLU A 546 -28.74 -20.04 30.46
CA GLU A 546 -29.99 -20.81 30.30
C GLU A 546 -30.76 -20.47 29.00
N ALA A 547 -30.57 -19.27 28.45
CA ALA A 547 -31.36 -18.75 27.34
C ALA A 547 -30.78 -19.06 25.94
N THR A 548 -29.54 -19.51 25.83
CA THR A 548 -28.79 -19.54 24.55
C THR A 548 -28.39 -20.94 24.06
N ASP A 549 -28.44 -21.96 24.92
CA ASP A 549 -28.05 -23.36 24.60
C ASP A 549 -26.55 -23.54 24.22
N VAL A 550 -25.76 -22.45 24.22
CA VAL A 550 -24.39 -22.41 23.70
C VAL A 550 -23.41 -23.34 24.43
N PRO A 551 -23.36 -23.43 25.78
CA PRO A 551 -22.44 -24.35 26.45
C PRO A 551 -22.70 -25.83 26.15
N ARG A 552 -23.98 -26.19 25.89
CA ARG A 552 -24.36 -27.54 25.44
C ARG A 552 -23.83 -27.81 24.03
N LEU A 553 -23.96 -26.84 23.12
CA LEU A 553 -23.44 -26.94 21.76
C LEU A 553 -21.89 -26.99 21.72
N VAL A 554 -21.19 -26.20 22.54
CA VAL A 554 -19.72 -26.28 22.68
C VAL A 554 -19.32 -27.70 23.12
N SER A 555 -19.98 -28.23 24.16
CA SER A 555 -19.69 -29.57 24.70
C SER A 555 -19.96 -30.68 23.68
N GLU A 556 -21.04 -30.56 22.89
CA GLU A 556 -21.37 -31.50 21.82
C GLU A 556 -20.30 -31.49 20.70
N VAL A 557 -19.83 -30.30 20.31
CA VAL A 557 -18.80 -30.15 19.26
C VAL A 557 -17.43 -30.62 19.76
N GLU A 558 -17.06 -30.36 21.01
CA GLU A 558 -15.84 -30.90 21.61
C GLU A 558 -15.84 -32.43 21.63
N ALA A 559 -16.92 -33.05 22.11
CA ALA A 559 -17.05 -34.51 22.14
C ALA A 559 -16.97 -35.15 20.73
N LEU A 560 -17.62 -34.53 19.74
CA LEU A 560 -17.55 -34.96 18.33
C LEU A 560 -16.12 -34.84 17.76
N VAL A 561 -15.38 -33.79 18.14
CA VAL A 561 -13.95 -33.62 17.76
C VAL A 561 -13.08 -34.69 18.42
N GLU A 562 -13.29 -34.99 19.71
CA GLU A 562 -12.56 -36.03 20.44
C GLU A 562 -12.79 -37.42 19.84
N GLU A 563 -14.04 -37.79 19.57
CA GLU A 563 -14.40 -39.07 18.92
C GLU A 563 -13.71 -39.20 17.55
N LYS A 564 -13.68 -38.11 16.76
CA LYS A 564 -13.01 -38.08 15.45
C LYS A 564 -11.49 -38.22 15.57
N VAL A 565 -10.85 -37.58 16.55
CA VAL A 565 -9.41 -37.71 16.82
C VAL A 565 -9.06 -39.14 17.24
N GLN A 566 -9.91 -39.80 18.03
CA GLN A 566 -9.72 -41.21 18.40
C GLN A 566 -9.85 -42.13 17.16
N MET A 567 -10.87 -41.94 16.32
CA MET A 567 -11.03 -42.70 15.07
C MET A 567 -9.87 -42.52 14.09
N LEU A 568 -9.23 -41.34 14.06
CA LEU A 568 -8.12 -41.01 13.18
C LEU A 568 -6.76 -41.59 13.62
N GLY A 569 -6.70 -42.27 14.78
CA GLY A 569 -5.44 -42.73 15.35
C GLY A 569 -4.61 -41.57 15.89
N GLY A 570 -5.11 -40.91 16.94
CA GLY A 570 -4.43 -39.81 17.62
C GLY A 570 -3.00 -40.13 18.09
N PRO A 571 -2.15 -39.09 18.24
CA PRO A 571 -0.72 -39.22 18.52
C PRO A 571 -0.37 -39.71 19.93
#